data_AF-A0A2J6X8R0-F1
#
_entry.id   AF-A0A2J6X8R0-F1
#
_cell.length_a   1.000
_cell.length_b   1.000
_cell.length_c   1.000
_cell.angle_alpha   90.00
_cell.angle_beta   90.00
_cell.angle_gamma   90.00
#
_symmetry.space_group_name_H-M   'P 1'
#
loop_
_entity.id
_entity.type
_entity.pdbx_description
1 polymer ?
#
loop_
_entity_poly.entity_id
_entity_poly.type
_entity_poly.pdbx_seq_one_letter_code
_entity_poly.pdbx_strand_id
1 'polypeptide(L)' 'MANRCEICGKGPITGNRVSHSNRKTKRRFLPNLHKAKVMINGKIKVLRVCSDCLNKYKI' A
#
# COMPACT_ATOMS: atom_id res chain seq x y z
N MET A 1 -14.04 2.12 0.22
CA MET A 1 -12.80 2.11 1.02
C MET A 1 -11.60 2.21 0.09
N ALA A 2 -10.77 3.23 0.24
CA ALA A 2 -9.64 3.48 -0.68
C ALA A 2 -8.49 2.50 -0.40
N ASN A 3 -7.91 1.91 -1.45
CA ASN A 3 -6.67 1.11 -1.37
C ASN A 3 -5.46 2.01 -1.07
N ARG A 4 -5.51 2.73 0.06
CA ARG A 4 -4.46 3.63 0.52
C ARG A 4 -3.98 3.23 1.91
N CYS A 5 -2.71 3.46 2.16
CA CYS A 5 -2.13 3.37 3.50
C CYS A 5 -2.63 4.55 4.34
N GLU A 6 -3.10 4.27 5.56
CA GLU A 6 -3.61 5.29 6.48
C GLU A 6 -2.50 6.12 7.15
N ILE A 7 -1.24 5.65 7.09
CA ILE A 7 -0.08 6.35 7.66
C ILE A 7 0.60 7.24 6.61
N CYS A 8 1.03 6.65 5.48
CA CYS A 8 1.84 7.35 4.48
C CYS A 8 1.06 7.77 3.23
N GLY A 9 -0.24 7.46 3.15
CA GLY A 9 -1.08 7.83 2.01
C GLY A 9 -0.79 7.08 0.70
N LYS A 10 0.18 6.14 0.67
CA LYS A 10 0.52 5.34 -0.51
C LYS A 10 -0.73 4.72 -1.11
N GLY A 11 -1.01 5.03 -2.37
CA GLY A 11 -2.21 4.60 -3.09
C GLY A 11 -1.89 3.80 -4.35
N PRO A 12 -2.94 3.40 -5.09
CA PRO A 12 -2.77 2.69 -6.34
C PRO A 12 -2.18 3.61 -7.41
N ILE A 13 -1.19 3.10 -8.14
CA ILE A 13 -0.56 3.82 -9.27
C ILE A 13 -1.02 3.15 -10.56
N THR A 14 -1.28 3.94 -11.61
CA THR A 14 -1.61 3.41 -12.94
C THR A 14 -0.35 3.25 -13.79
N GLY A 15 -0.29 2.19 -14.58
CA GLY A 15 0.73 2.06 -15.62
C GLY A 15 0.36 1.01 -16.64
N ASN A 16 1.35 0.45 -17.33
CA ASN A 16 1.13 -0.55 -18.38
C ASN A 16 1.80 -1.89 -18.05
N ARG A 17 1.22 -2.98 -18.56
CA ARG A 17 1.92 -4.25 -18.79
C ARG A 17 2.42 -4.21 -20.23
N VAL A 18 3.72 -4.41 -20.42
CA VAL A 18 4.38 -4.38 -21.72
C VAL A 18 4.72 -5.81 -22.11
N SER A 19 4.26 -6.28 -23.27
CA SER A 19 4.63 -7.60 -23.81
C SER A 19 5.99 -7.55 -24.50
N HIS A 20 6.53 -8.72 -24.85
CA HIS A 20 7.74 -8.84 -25.67
C HIS A 20 7.62 -8.09 -27.01
N SER A 21 6.43 -8.09 -27.61
CA SER A 21 6.08 -7.32 -28.82
C SER A 21 5.67 -5.86 -28.56
N ASN A 22 6.01 -5.30 -27.40
CA ASN A 22 5.69 -3.93 -26.97
C ASN A 22 4.19 -3.57 -26.97
N ARG A 23 3.28 -4.55 -26.90
CA ARG A 23 1.85 -4.28 -26.69
C ARG A 23 1.65 -3.80 -25.25
N LYS A 24 1.07 -2.61 -25.10
CA LYS A 24 0.85 -1.94 -23.80
C LYS A 24 -0.61 -2.10 -23.40
N THR A 25 -0.87 -2.88 -22.34
CA THR A 25 -2.20 -2.97 -21.71
C THR A 25 -2.22 -2.22 -20.39
N LYS A 26 -3.31 -1.52 -20.08
CA LYS A 26 -3.44 -0.76 -18.82
C LYS A 26 -3.45 -1.72 -17.62
N ARG A 27 -2.71 -1.37 -16.56
CA ARG A 27 -2.77 -2.06 -15.27
C ARG A 27 -2.71 -1.08 -14.11
N ARG A 28 -3.11 -1.55 -12.93
CA ARG A 28 -2.96 -0.84 -11.66
C ARG A 28 -1.92 -1.56 -10.80
N PHE A 29 -1.02 -0.80 -10.20
CA PHE A 29 -0.11 -1.25 -9.16
C PHE A 29 -0.75 -0.95 -7.82
N LEU A 30 -1.14 -2.00 -7.11
CA LEU A 30 -1.74 -1.87 -5.78
C LEU A 30 -0.62 -1.94 -4.72
N PRO A 31 -0.63 -1.04 -3.72
CA PRO A 31 0.25 -1.21 -2.57
C PRO A 31 -0.14 -2.48 -1.80
N ASN A 32 0.86 -3.18 -1.24
CA ASN A 32 0.62 -4.33 -0.38
C ASN A 32 0.14 -3.85 1.00
N LEU A 33 -1.18 -3.79 1.19
CA LEU A 33 -1.83 -3.27 2.39
C LEU A 33 -2.25 -4.41 3.33
N HIS A 34 -1.88 -4.27 4.59
CA HIS A 34 -2.18 -5.21 5.68
C HIS A 34 -2.99 -4.50 6.76
N LYS A 35 -3.92 -5.22 7.39
CA LYS A 35 -4.62 -4.73 8.59
C LYS A 35 -3.80 -5.16 9.81
N ALA A 36 -3.23 -4.20 10.53
CA ALA A 36 -2.34 -4.51 11.65
C ALA A 36 -2.52 -3.54 12.83
N LYS A 37 -2.11 -3.99 14.01
CA LYS A 37 -1.94 -3.15 15.20
C LYS A 37 -0.62 -2.39 15.05
N VAL A 38 -0.69 -1.07 15.07
CA VAL A 38 0.47 -0.18 14.95
C VAL A 38 0.46 0.84 16.08
N MET A 39 1.64 1.17 16.58
CA MET A 39 1.80 2.21 17.60
C MET A 39 2.04 3.56 16.90
N ILE A 40 1.12 4.51 17.08
CA ILE A 40 1.23 5.86 16.54
C ILE A 40 1.05 6.84 17.69
N ASN A 41 2.05 7.70 17.92
CA ASN A 41 2.04 8.71 18.98
C ASN A 41 1.70 8.11 20.37
N GLY A 42 2.30 6.96 20.71
CA GLY A 42 2.09 6.26 21.98
C GLY A 42 0.74 5.56 22.14
N LYS A 43 -0.12 5.56 21.11
CA LYS A 43 -1.42 4.87 21.12
C LYS A 43 -1.42 3.71 20.13
N ILE A 44 -1.95 2.57 20.57
CA ILE A 44 -2.15 1.41 19.70
C ILE A 44 -3.44 1.61 18.91
N LYS A 45 -3.33 1.57 17.57
CA LYS A 45 -4.48 1.63 16.66
C LYS A 45 -4.43 0.47 15.67
N VAL A 46 -5.61 0.02 15.24
CA VAL A 46 -5.74 -0.97 14.15
C VAL A 46 -6.00 -0.20 12.87
N LEU A 47 -5.05 -0.25 11.93
CA LEU A 47 -5.11 0.51 10.67
C LEU A 47 -4.75 -0.38 9.49
N ARG A 48 -5.14 0.02 8.28
CA ARG A 48 -4.62 -0.51 7.02
C ARG A 48 -3.31 0.20 6.66
N VAL A 49 -2.23 -0.56 6.73
CA VAL A 49 -0.86 -0.08 6.55
C VAL A 49 -0.18 -0.81 5.42
N CYS A 50 0.61 -0.09 4.62
CA CYS A 50 1.48 -0.73 3.64
C CYS A 50 2.62 -1.50 4.33
N SER A 51 3.18 -2.50 3.67
CA SER A 51 4.31 -3.29 4.18
C SER A 51 5.46 -2.45 4.74
N ASP A 52 5.81 -1.32 4.10
CA ASP A 52 6.86 -0.43 4.59
C ASP A 52 6.53 0.24 5.92
N CYS A 53 5.27 0.65 6.11
CA CYS A 53 4.81 1.25 7.36
C CYS A 53 4.60 0.18 8.42
N LEU A 54 4.17 -1.02 8.02
CA LEU A 54 4.05 -2.15 8.93
C LEU A 54 5.40 -2.42 9.59
N ASN A 55 6.49 -2.54 8.83
CA ASN A 55 7.81 -2.79 9.40
C ASN A 55 8.32 -1.69 10.34
N LYS A 56 7.86 -0.44 10.19
CA LYS A 56 8.31 0.71 11.01
C LYS A 56 7.49 0.91 12.30
N TYR A 57 6.20 0.62 12.26
CA TYR A 57 5.25 0.92 13.34
C TYR A 57 4.66 -0.33 13.99
N LYS A 58 5.15 -1.52 13.63
CA LYS A 58 4.78 -2.80 14.26
C LYS A 58 5.22 -2.77 15.73
N ILE A 59 4.34 -3.31 16.57
CA ILE A 59 4.59 -3.58 17.99
C ILE A 59 5.46 -4.83 18.10
#